data_AF-A0A6N2EI10-F1
#
_entry.id   AF-A0A6N2EI10-F1
#
_cell.length_a   1.000
_cell.length_b   1.000
_cell.length_c   1.000
_cell.angle_alpha   90.00
_cell.angle_beta   90.00
_cell.angle_gamma   90.00
#
_symmetry.space_group_name_H-M   'P 1'
#
loop_
_entity.id
_entity.type
_entity.pdbx_description
1 polymer ?
#
loop_
_entity_poly.entity_id
_entity_poly.type
_entity_poly.pdbx_seq_one_letter_code
_entity_poly.pdbx_strand_id
1 'polypeptide(L)'
;MPTALRGRRPEPPVLPGRLALLAGLAWLSALTAAPLVQAAEPPYPGREQLRELQLLTFNCARDNQPDDCDRARLLADPLLDHPRLSGLCKDALWTIREDGVVVSDNSFERRDRLDRAGEDLMRFCPRNPPSPARGSGAAGGPPGPMPGAGFRGLPGR
;
A
#
# COMPACT_ATOMS: atom_id res chain seq x y z
N MET A 1 -80.56 15.49 4.34
CA MET A 1 -80.65 16.54 3.30
C MET A 1 -79.46 17.49 3.51
N PRO A 2 -78.78 17.93 2.44
CA PRO A 2 -77.45 17.49 1.97
C PRO A 2 -76.32 18.48 2.42
N THR A 3 -75.01 18.34 2.18
CA THR A 3 -74.30 18.04 0.92
C THR A 3 -72.82 17.74 1.20
N ALA A 4 -72.30 16.70 0.55
CA ALA A 4 -70.90 16.30 0.55
C ALA A 4 -70.00 17.29 -0.20
N LEU A 5 -68.88 17.71 0.40
CA LEU A 5 -67.76 18.31 -0.33
C LEU A 5 -66.68 17.23 -0.51
N ARG A 6 -66.80 16.52 -1.63
CA ARG A 6 -65.84 15.53 -2.10
C ARG A 6 -64.59 16.26 -2.58
N GLY A 7 -63.53 16.23 -1.77
CA GLY A 7 -62.23 16.82 -2.11
C GLY A 7 -61.67 16.22 -3.40
N ARG A 8 -61.36 17.08 -4.37
CA ARG A 8 -60.55 16.73 -5.54
C ARG A 8 -59.11 16.54 -5.04
N ARG A 9 -58.60 15.30 -5.08
CA ARG A 9 -57.15 15.07 -5.00
C ARG A 9 -56.54 15.49 -6.35
N PRO A 10 -55.44 16.25 -6.37
CA PRO A 10 -54.69 16.47 -7.59
C PRO A 10 -53.98 15.16 -7.97
N GLU A 11 -54.28 14.66 -9.17
CA GLU A 11 -53.59 13.54 -9.79
C GLU A 11 -52.12 13.93 -10.04
N PRO A 12 -51.13 13.10 -9.70
CA PRO A 12 -49.75 13.37 -10.07
C PRO A 12 -49.61 13.28 -11.60
N PRO A 13 -48.84 14.19 -12.23
CA PRO A 13 -48.58 14.10 -13.66
C PRO A 13 -47.84 12.80 -13.97
N VAL A 14 -48.48 11.93 -14.74
CA VAL A 14 -47.84 10.73 -15.31
C VAL A 14 -46.87 11.20 -16.38
N LEU A 15 -45.62 11.43 -15.97
CA LEU A 15 -44.51 11.75 -16.86
C LEU A 15 -44.21 10.52 -17.74
N PRO A 16 -44.19 10.65 -19.07
CA PRO A 16 -43.87 9.54 -19.97
C PRO A 16 -42.46 9.03 -19.66
N GLY A 17 -42.33 7.73 -19.41
CA GLY A 17 -41.14 7.07 -18.84
C GLY A 17 -39.80 7.31 -19.56
N ARG A 18 -39.82 7.91 -20.76
CA ARG A 18 -38.60 8.32 -21.49
C ARG A 18 -37.94 9.59 -20.93
N LEU A 19 -38.69 10.49 -20.31
CA LEU A 19 -38.14 11.70 -19.68
C LEU A 19 -37.56 11.45 -18.29
N ALA A 20 -38.05 10.43 -17.57
CA ALA A 20 -37.49 10.00 -16.29
C ALA A 20 -36.09 9.38 -16.44
N LEU A 21 -35.85 8.65 -17.54
CA LEU A 21 -34.54 8.05 -17.86
C LEU A 21 -33.46 9.10 -18.12
N LEU A 22 -33.80 10.21 -18.80
CA LEU A 22 -32.85 11.29 -19.08
C LEU A 22 -32.53 12.12 -17.83
N ALA A 23 -33.51 12.35 -16.95
CA ALA A 23 -33.28 13.02 -15.67
C ALA A 23 -32.40 12.18 -14.72
N GLY A 24 -32.56 10.86 -14.69
CA GLY A 24 -31.71 9.97 -13.89
C GLY A 24 -30.26 9.91 -14.36
N LEU A 25 -30.02 9.96 -15.68
CA LEU A 25 -28.66 9.97 -16.27
C LEU A 25 -27.90 11.28 -16.01
N ALA A 26 -28.61 12.42 -15.94
CA ALA A 26 -27.99 13.71 -15.64
C ALA A 26 -27.48 13.80 -14.19
N TRP A 27 -28.15 13.16 -13.23
CA TRP A 27 -27.68 13.10 -11.83
C TRP A 27 -26.48 12.15 -11.64
N LEU A 28 -26.36 11.08 -12.42
CA LEU A 28 -25.17 10.20 -12.37
C LEU A 28 -23.90 10.85 -12.94
N SER A 29 -24.06 11.85 -13.81
CA SER A 29 -22.94 12.50 -14.50
C SER A 29 -22.22 13.55 -13.64
N ALA A 30 -22.81 13.95 -12.50
CA ALA A 30 -22.26 14.98 -11.62
C ALA A 30 -21.25 14.45 -10.56
N LEU A 31 -20.99 13.13 -10.49
CA LEU A 31 -20.11 12.52 -9.48
C LEU A 31 -18.65 12.28 -9.94
N THR A 32 -18.25 12.67 -11.15
CA THR A 32 -17.00 12.16 -11.75
C THR A 32 -15.76 13.05 -11.60
N ALA A 33 -15.80 14.13 -10.81
CA ALA A 33 -14.65 15.03 -10.69
C ALA A 33 -14.35 15.45 -9.25
N ALA A 34 -14.11 14.47 -8.36
CA ALA A 34 -13.33 14.77 -7.16
C ALA A 34 -11.85 14.89 -7.58
N PRO A 35 -11.16 16.01 -7.32
CA PRO A 35 -9.74 16.10 -7.57
C PRO A 35 -9.02 15.09 -6.68
N LEU A 36 -8.23 14.20 -7.28
CA LEU A 36 -7.31 13.34 -6.54
C LEU A 36 -6.25 14.23 -5.90
N VAL A 37 -6.44 14.58 -4.62
CA VAL A 37 -5.40 15.19 -3.81
C VAL A 37 -4.30 14.13 -3.66
N GLN A 38 -3.22 14.27 -4.44
CA GLN A 38 -2.01 13.49 -4.24
C GLN A 38 -1.36 13.98 -2.95
N ALA A 39 -1.64 13.29 -1.84
CA ALA A 39 -0.92 13.50 -0.60
C ALA A 39 0.58 13.34 -0.87
N ALA A 40 1.39 14.27 -0.36
CA ALA A 40 2.84 14.13 -0.41
C ALA A 40 3.22 12.80 0.25
N GLU A 41 4.02 11.98 -0.44
CA GLU A 41 4.44 10.71 0.12
C GLU A 41 5.21 10.92 1.42
N PRO A 42 4.93 10.13 2.48
CA PRO A 42 5.67 10.23 3.72
C PRO A 42 7.17 9.96 3.48
N PRO A 43 8.05 10.63 4.24
CA PRO A 43 9.47 10.35 4.16
C PRO A 43 9.75 8.90 4.53
N TYR A 44 10.70 8.29 3.81
CA TYR A 44 11.12 6.91 4.07
C TYR A 44 11.64 6.78 5.52
N PRO A 45 11.36 5.67 6.23
CA PRO A 45 11.80 5.51 7.61
C PRO A 45 13.32 5.57 7.74
N GLY A 46 13.77 6.22 8.82
CA GLY A 46 15.20 6.39 9.09
C GLY A 46 15.86 5.07 9.49
N ARG A 47 17.14 4.88 9.12
CA ARG A 47 17.90 3.67 9.51
C ARG A 47 17.99 3.48 11.02
N GLU A 48 18.08 4.57 11.79
CA GLU A 48 18.11 4.47 13.26
C GLU A 48 16.80 3.98 13.84
N GLN A 49 15.65 4.40 13.29
CA GLN A 49 14.34 3.88 13.70
C GLN A 49 14.23 2.38 13.42
N LEU A 50 14.68 1.93 12.24
CA LEU A 50 14.70 0.50 11.90
C LEU A 50 15.65 -0.28 12.82
N ARG A 51 16.79 0.31 13.20
CA ARG A 51 17.74 -0.31 14.13
C ARG A 51 17.19 -0.38 15.55
N GLU A 52 16.49 0.65 16.02
CA GLU A 52 15.78 0.64 17.31
C GLU A 52 14.75 -0.49 17.34
N LEU A 53 13.88 -0.56 16.32
CA LEU A 53 12.89 -1.62 16.19
C LEU A 53 13.52 -3.02 16.19
N GLN A 54 14.64 -3.20 15.48
CA GLN A 54 15.36 -4.46 15.48
C GLN A 54 15.85 -4.85 16.88
N LEU A 55 16.44 -3.92 17.63
CA LEU A 55 16.94 -4.19 18.97
C LEU A 55 15.81 -4.54 19.94
N LEU A 56 14.69 -3.81 19.88
CA LEU A 56 13.49 -4.12 20.64
C LEU A 56 12.94 -5.51 20.29
N THR A 57 12.98 -5.88 19.00
CA THR A 57 12.56 -7.21 18.53
C THR A 57 13.43 -8.30 19.14
N PHE A 58 14.77 -8.15 19.14
CA PHE A 58 15.68 -9.10 19.76
C PHE A 58 15.51 -9.19 21.28
N ASN A 59 15.30 -8.06 21.96
CA ASN A 59 15.00 -8.07 23.38
C ASN A 59 13.67 -8.79 23.67
N CYS A 60 12.62 -8.53 22.90
CA CYS A 60 11.34 -9.22 23.02
C CYS A 60 11.47 -10.74 22.78
N ALA A 61 12.27 -11.14 21.79
CA ALA A 61 12.58 -12.55 21.54
C ALA A 61 13.31 -13.19 22.72
N ARG A 62 14.30 -12.50 23.30
CA ARG A 62 15.10 -13.05 24.39
C ARG A 62 14.35 -13.08 25.73
N ASP A 63 13.78 -11.94 26.11
CA ASP A 63 13.34 -11.68 27.48
C ASP A 63 11.81 -11.80 27.65
N ASN A 64 11.04 -11.70 26.55
CA ASN A 64 9.58 -11.81 26.53
C ASN A 64 8.89 -10.91 27.58
N GLN A 65 9.45 -9.71 27.76
CA GLN A 65 8.92 -8.69 28.68
C GLN A 65 8.00 -7.72 27.94
N PRO A 66 6.95 -7.18 28.61
CA PRO A 66 5.99 -6.29 28.00
C PRO A 66 6.64 -5.01 27.46
N ASP A 67 7.61 -4.45 28.18
CA ASP A 67 8.24 -3.18 27.81
C ASP A 67 8.88 -3.21 26.40
N ASP A 68 9.63 -4.28 26.07
CA ASP A 68 10.28 -4.41 24.77
C ASP A 68 9.30 -4.89 23.69
N CYS A 69 8.46 -5.87 24.04
CA CYS A 69 7.50 -6.47 23.12
C CYS A 69 6.45 -5.46 22.64
N ASP A 70 5.83 -4.72 23.57
CA ASP A 70 4.81 -3.72 23.23
C ASP A 70 5.43 -2.54 22.45
N ARG A 71 6.63 -2.09 22.82
CA ARG A 71 7.33 -1.05 22.06
C ARG A 71 7.69 -1.49 20.65
N ALA A 72 8.14 -2.73 20.46
CA ALA A 72 8.41 -3.27 19.13
C ALA A 72 7.15 -3.22 18.25
N ARG A 73 5.99 -3.64 18.80
CA ARG A 73 4.72 -3.60 18.07
C ARG A 73 4.27 -2.18 17.74
N LEU A 74 4.33 -1.27 18.72
CA LEU A 74 3.96 0.14 18.53
C LEU A 74 4.79 0.84 17.45
N LEU A 75 6.07 0.49 17.32
CA LEU A 75 6.93 1.02 16.27
C LEU A 75 6.71 0.33 14.92
N ALA A 76 6.37 -0.96 14.89
CA ALA A 76 6.13 -1.72 13.66
C ALA A 76 4.78 -1.35 12.99
N ASP A 77 3.73 -1.16 13.78
CA ASP A 77 2.36 -0.88 13.30
C ASP A 77 2.29 0.23 12.23
N PRO A 78 2.76 1.47 12.49
CA PRO A 78 2.63 2.55 11.51
C PRO A 78 3.49 2.34 10.26
N LEU A 79 4.51 1.47 10.32
CA LEU A 79 5.36 1.18 9.16
C LEU A 79 4.68 0.25 8.16
N LEU A 80 3.72 -0.59 8.58
CA LEU A 80 2.99 -1.49 7.66
C LEU A 80 2.19 -0.73 6.59
N ASP A 81 1.64 0.41 6.96
CA ASP A 81 0.85 1.26 6.07
C ASP A 81 1.72 2.13 5.14
N HIS A 82 3.04 2.06 5.28
CA HIS A 82 3.93 2.91 4.51
C HIS A 82 3.96 2.50 3.01
N PRO A 83 3.65 3.40 2.06
CA PRO A 83 3.47 3.04 0.64
C PRO A 83 4.78 2.66 -0.05
N ARG A 84 5.91 3.19 0.43
CA ARG A 84 7.23 2.97 -0.17
C ARG A 84 7.98 1.73 0.32
N LEU A 85 7.45 1.02 1.31
CA LEU A 85 8.12 -0.20 1.80
C LEU A 85 7.83 -1.37 0.87
N SER A 86 8.87 -2.15 0.60
CA SER A 86 8.75 -3.38 -0.19
C SER A 86 7.89 -4.41 0.53
N GLY A 87 7.28 -5.34 -0.21
CA GLY A 87 6.52 -6.45 0.38
C GLY A 87 7.33 -7.22 1.43
N LEU A 88 8.58 -7.59 1.11
CA LEU A 88 9.47 -8.29 2.04
C LEU A 88 9.76 -7.51 3.32
N CYS A 89 9.89 -6.18 3.24
CA CYS A 89 10.02 -5.37 4.44
C CYS A 89 8.73 -5.39 5.29
N LYS A 90 7.57 -5.33 4.63
CA LYS A 90 6.28 -5.43 5.32
C LYS A 90 6.05 -6.80 5.94
N ASP A 91 6.53 -7.87 5.33
CA ASP A 91 6.44 -9.23 5.88
C ASP A 91 7.24 -9.35 7.20
N ALA A 92 8.44 -8.76 7.25
CA ALA A 92 9.23 -8.69 8.47
C ALA A 92 8.52 -7.86 9.55
N LEU A 93 8.02 -6.67 9.20
CA LEU A 93 7.25 -5.82 10.11
C LEU A 93 5.98 -6.50 10.63
N TRP A 94 5.28 -7.24 9.77
CA TRP A 94 4.09 -7.99 10.12
C TRP A 94 4.42 -9.08 11.14
N THR A 95 5.51 -9.81 10.91
CA THR A 95 6.00 -10.83 11.85
C THR A 95 6.32 -10.22 13.21
N ILE A 96 7.05 -9.09 13.25
CA ILE A 96 7.36 -8.39 14.50
C ILE A 96 6.09 -7.96 15.23
N ARG A 97 5.12 -7.39 14.51
CA ARG A 97 3.83 -6.96 15.07
C ARG A 97 3.02 -8.12 15.65
N GLU A 98 2.99 -9.25 14.95
CA GLU A 98 2.14 -10.38 15.29
C GLU A 98 2.75 -11.24 16.40
N ASP A 99 4.02 -11.62 16.26
CA ASP A 99 4.73 -12.47 17.22
C ASP A 99 5.27 -11.67 18.42
N GLY A 100 5.38 -10.34 18.30
CA GLY A 100 5.87 -9.42 19.35
C GLY A 100 4.93 -9.25 20.55
N VAL A 101 4.01 -10.19 20.79
CA VAL A 101 3.16 -10.26 21.99
C VAL A 101 3.88 -10.97 23.13
N VAL A 102 3.64 -10.57 24.37
CA VAL A 102 4.06 -11.36 25.53
C VAL A 102 3.27 -12.67 25.57
N VAL A 103 3.98 -13.79 25.61
CA VAL A 103 3.38 -15.14 25.69
C VAL A 103 3.71 -15.80 27.03
N SER A 104 2.88 -16.75 27.47
CA SER A 104 3.13 -17.50 28.71
C SER A 104 4.32 -18.45 28.62
N ASP A 105 4.63 -18.94 27.42
CA ASP A 105 5.77 -19.83 27.15
C ASP A 105 6.57 -19.29 25.95
N ASN A 106 7.80 -18.87 26.20
CA ASN A 106 8.66 -18.28 25.17
C ASN A 106 9.41 -19.37 24.38
N SER A 107 8.67 -20.07 23.52
CA SER A 107 9.18 -21.21 22.75
C SER A 107 10.34 -20.82 21.83
N PHE A 108 11.25 -21.76 21.56
CA PHE A 108 12.39 -21.54 20.67
C PHE A 108 11.94 -21.08 19.27
N GLU A 109 10.87 -21.67 18.75
CA GLU A 109 10.32 -21.34 17.43
C GLU A 109 9.86 -19.89 17.35
N ARG A 110 9.22 -19.37 18.41
CA ARG A 110 8.83 -17.96 18.47
C ARG A 110 10.05 -17.05 18.48
N ARG A 111 11.03 -17.37 19.32
CA ARG A 111 12.27 -16.59 19.45
C ARG A 111 13.02 -16.51 18.12
N ASP A 112 13.17 -17.65 17.46
CA ASP A 112 13.81 -17.79 16.17
C ASP A 112 13.05 -17.06 15.03
N ARG A 113 11.71 -17.04 15.05
CA ARG A 113 10.93 -16.21 14.11
C ARG A 113 11.17 -14.72 14.33
N LEU A 114 11.15 -14.25 15.58
CA LEU A 114 11.42 -12.84 15.90
C LEU A 114 12.87 -12.44 15.55
N ASP A 115 13.84 -13.31 15.81
CA ASP A 115 15.24 -13.06 15.46
C ASP A 115 15.40 -12.94 13.93
N ARG A 116 14.83 -13.86 13.15
CA ARG A 116 14.84 -13.75 11.68
C ARG A 116 14.14 -12.49 11.19
N ALA A 117 12.99 -12.15 11.78
CA ALA A 117 12.27 -10.93 11.41
C ALA A 117 13.10 -9.67 11.69
N GLY A 118 13.84 -9.63 12.81
CA GLY A 118 14.77 -8.55 13.12
C GLY A 118 15.94 -8.47 12.12
N GLU A 119 16.50 -9.60 11.68
CA GLU A 119 17.52 -9.63 10.62
C GLU A 119 16.99 -9.15 9.26
N ASP A 120 15.82 -9.65 8.88
CA ASP A 120 15.17 -9.34 7.61
C ASP A 120 14.71 -7.88 7.55
N LEU A 121 14.29 -7.30 8.68
CA LEU A 121 14.01 -5.87 8.80
C LEU A 121 15.19 -5.04 8.30
N MET A 122 16.40 -5.30 8.80
CA MET A 122 17.58 -4.54 8.36
C MET A 122 18.09 -4.90 6.97
N ARG A 123 17.74 -6.08 6.46
CA ARG A 123 18.11 -6.51 5.11
C ARG A 123 17.24 -5.85 4.04
N PHE A 124 15.95 -5.71 4.30
CA PHE A 124 14.94 -5.33 3.29
C PHE A 124 14.38 -3.92 3.48
N CYS A 125 14.23 -3.43 4.71
CA CYS A 125 13.61 -2.12 4.99
C CYS A 125 14.49 -0.88 4.81
N PRO A 126 15.82 -0.95 4.71
CA PRO A 126 16.61 0.23 4.31
C PRO A 126 16.67 0.45 2.80
N ARG A 127 16.25 -0.54 2.00
CA ARG A 127 16.31 -0.46 0.54
C ARG A 127 15.11 0.34 0.05
N ASN A 128 15.31 1.63 -0.18
CA ASN A 128 14.32 2.48 -0.82
C ASN A 128 14.13 1.99 -2.28
N PRO A 129 12.98 1.38 -2.63
CA PRO A 129 12.74 1.10 -4.04
C PRO A 129 12.71 2.43 -4.80
N PRO A 130 13.22 2.49 -6.05
CA PRO A 130 13.06 3.69 -6.86
C PRO A 130 11.56 4.02 -6.90
N SER A 131 11.22 5.28 -6.61
CA SER A 131 9.85 5.78 -6.71
C SER A 131 9.28 5.34 -8.06
N PRO A 132 8.06 4.79 -8.15
CA PRO A 132 7.48 4.49 -9.45
C PRO A 132 7.45 5.82 -10.22
N ALA A 133 8.25 5.90 -11.27
CA ALA A 133 8.31 7.08 -12.10
C ALA A 133 6.88 7.36 -12.56
N ARG A 134 6.36 8.53 -12.19
CA ARG A 134 5.11 9.08 -12.73
C ARG A 134 5.18 8.90 -14.23
N GLY A 135 4.27 8.10 -14.79
CA GLY A 135 4.42 7.47 -16.10
C GLY A 135 5.13 8.37 -17.11
N SER A 136 6.32 7.95 -17.55
CA SER A 136 6.91 8.45 -18.78
C SER A 136 5.94 8.07 -19.88
N GLY A 137 5.11 9.03 -20.27
CA GLY A 137 4.30 8.95 -21.47
C GLY A 137 5.15 8.50 -22.64
N ALA A 138 4.56 7.63 -23.44
CA ALA A 138 4.94 7.24 -24.79
C ALA A 138 6.12 8.02 -25.40
N ALA A 139 7.21 7.31 -25.65
CA ALA A 139 8.05 7.57 -26.81
C ALA A 139 8.62 6.23 -27.29
N GLY A 140 7.80 5.48 -28.04
CA GLY A 140 8.32 4.46 -28.93
C GLY A 140 9.20 5.14 -29.98
N GLY A 141 10.51 5.11 -29.77
CA GLY A 141 11.48 5.34 -30.83
C GLY A 141 11.85 4.00 -31.48
N PRO A 142 11.85 3.87 -32.82
CA PRO A 142 12.29 2.64 -33.46
C PRO A 142 13.78 2.37 -33.14
N PRO A 143 14.21 1.10 -33.08
CA PRO A 143 15.61 0.78 -32.88
C PRO A 143 16.45 1.31 -34.06
N GLY A 144 17.43 2.15 -33.75
CA GLY A 144 18.44 2.60 -34.71
C GLY A 144 19.31 1.44 -35.20
N PRO A 145 19.93 1.56 -36.38
CA PRO A 145 20.68 0.48 -37.00
C PRO A 145 21.96 0.17 -36.22
N MET A 146 22.17 -1.12 -35.93
CA MET A 146 23.40 -1.66 -35.35
C MET A 146 24.59 -1.45 -36.31
N PRO A 147 25.74 -0.91 -35.87
CA PRO A 147 26.92 -0.83 -36.70
C PRO A 147 27.61 -2.20 -36.84
N GLY A 148 27.59 -2.72 -38.07
CA GLY A 148 28.66 -3.46 -38.74
C GLY A 148 29.48 -4.48 -37.96
N ALA A 149 29.19 -5.76 -38.21
CA ALA A 149 30.11 -6.86 -37.95
C ALA A 149 31.40 -6.72 -38.79
N GLY A 150 32.50 -6.32 -38.16
CA GLY A 150 33.82 -6.30 -38.76
C GLY A 150 34.51 -7.65 -38.64
N PHE A 151 34.42 -8.48 -39.69
CA PHE A 151 35.31 -9.62 -39.88
C PHE A 151 36.74 -9.11 -40.12
N ARG A 152 37.63 -9.25 -39.13
CA ARG A 152 39.06 -9.10 -39.35
C ARG A 152 39.64 -10.45 -39.76
N GLY A 153 40.03 -10.52 -41.03
CA GLY A 153 40.69 -11.66 -41.65
C GLY A 153 42.02 -12.01 -40.99
N LEU A 154 42.26 -13.32 -40.89
CA LEU A 154 43.56 -13.92 -40.61
C LEU A 154 44.35 -13.99 -41.92
N PRO A 155 45.58 -13.44 -42.03
CA PRO A 155 46.48 -13.81 -43.11
C PRO A 155 47.12 -15.15 -42.78
N GLY A 156 46.99 -16.10 -43.72
CA GLY A 156 47.68 -17.37 -43.66
C GLY A 156 49.20 -17.23 -43.80
N ARG A 157 49.91 -18.12 -43.12
CA ARG A 157 51.17 -18.73 -43.56
C ARG A 157 51.49 -19.93 -42.68
#